data_AF-A0A2W4P626-F1
#
_entry.id   AF-A0A2W4P626-F1
#
_cell.length_a   1.000
_cell.length_b   1.000
_cell.length_c   1.000
_cell.angle_alpha   90.00
_cell.angle_beta   90.00
_cell.angle_gamma   90.00
#
_symmetry.space_group_name_H-M   'P 1'
#
loop_
_entity.id
_entity.type
_entity.pdbx_description
1 polymer ?
#
loop_
_entity_poly.entity_id
_entity_poly.type
_entity_poly.pdbx_seq_one_letter_code
_entity_poly.pdbx_strand_id
1 'polypeptide(L)'
;MRTLLFIISLALPLAQAVAQVFQTEDQFLSGLKPNGPLPEKLLATRTVVLYPPGLTSKEMHIIQQSFADTGIDAIGWFDMDLVLAGPDAARSLALYLTRRNVVHLVFVRKSVSGYQFLITPFNGKSSFVDPGQSAWTAEHADLAELLKHVYRTAANTLTRQNFLINTFPEANLAINPIVGRRSEFFAIDLKVDQLAVPKFGDEEADARLAELFSNYPFKYQLTEPGLSERELRSKGFLYILRFVHARGSIARQLLGYDAHKGAAEFTSVAFDGTEPITKNLPADEKVFKFYFKHIESGNVFLGTKWDADTSWDQALWNHLMAFKAELKLN
;
A
#
# COMPACT_ATOMS: atom_id res chain seq x y z
N MET A 1 12.16 -27.46 -51.34
CA MET A 1 11.96 -26.21 -50.56
C MET A 1 10.68 -26.35 -49.74
N ARG A 2 10.78 -26.64 -48.43
CA ARG A 2 9.66 -26.63 -47.50
C ARG A 2 9.95 -25.57 -46.45
N THR A 3 9.20 -24.49 -46.50
CA THR A 3 9.31 -23.33 -45.61
C THR A 3 8.79 -23.73 -44.23
N LEU A 4 9.66 -23.75 -43.23
CA LEU A 4 9.27 -23.90 -41.82
C LEU A 4 8.71 -22.56 -41.34
N LEU A 5 7.42 -22.53 -40.99
CA LEU A 5 6.80 -21.38 -40.33
C LEU A 5 7.17 -21.40 -38.85
N PHE A 6 8.00 -20.46 -38.41
CA PHE A 6 8.30 -20.22 -37.00
C PHE A 6 7.11 -19.50 -36.35
N ILE A 7 6.33 -20.18 -35.52
CA ILE A 7 5.31 -19.55 -34.69
C ILE A 7 6.02 -19.00 -33.45
N ILE A 8 6.32 -17.69 -33.49
CA ILE A 8 6.76 -16.94 -32.31
C ILE A 8 5.56 -16.80 -31.39
N SER A 9 5.53 -17.61 -30.35
CA SER A 9 4.55 -17.52 -29.27
C SER A 9 4.92 -16.32 -28.40
N LEU A 10 4.29 -15.18 -28.66
CA LEU A 10 4.44 -13.97 -27.86
C LEU A 10 3.73 -14.20 -26.51
N ALA A 11 4.48 -14.62 -25.50
CA ALA A 11 3.99 -14.70 -24.13
C ALA A 11 3.79 -13.27 -23.60
N LEU A 12 2.55 -12.77 -23.69
CA LEU A 12 2.13 -11.56 -22.99
C LEU A 12 2.25 -11.81 -21.48
N PRO A 13 2.90 -10.92 -20.70
CA PRO A 13 2.87 -11.03 -19.26
C PRO A 13 1.42 -10.82 -18.79
N LEU A 14 0.82 -11.86 -18.20
CA LEU A 14 -0.40 -11.75 -17.42
C LEU A 14 -0.12 -10.75 -16.30
N ALA A 15 -0.71 -9.56 -16.40
CA ALA A 15 -0.75 -8.64 -15.29
C ALA A 15 -1.46 -9.36 -14.14
N GLN A 16 -0.73 -9.70 -13.08
CA GLN A 16 -1.34 -10.30 -11.90
C GLN A 16 -2.25 -9.26 -11.26
N ALA A 17 -3.53 -9.55 -11.39
CA ALA A 17 -4.64 -8.88 -10.78
C ALA A 17 -4.49 -8.88 -9.24
N VAL A 18 -4.32 -7.70 -8.62
CA VAL A 18 -4.24 -7.59 -7.15
C VAL A 18 -5.61 -7.20 -6.62
N ALA A 19 -6.27 -8.15 -5.95
CA ALA A 19 -7.53 -7.97 -5.25
C ALA A 19 -7.49 -6.77 -4.28
N GLN A 20 -8.63 -6.15 -3.99
CA GLN A 20 -8.71 -5.05 -3.00
C GLN A 20 -8.67 -5.58 -1.56
N VAL A 21 -7.75 -6.49 -1.25
CA VAL A 21 -7.66 -7.08 0.08
C VAL A 21 -6.95 -6.09 1.00
N PHE A 22 -7.56 -5.77 2.14
CA PHE A 22 -6.85 -5.14 3.24
C PHE A 22 -6.20 -6.24 4.07
N GLN A 23 -4.87 -6.24 4.14
CA GLN A 23 -4.08 -7.23 4.86
C GLN A 23 -3.36 -6.59 6.04
N THR A 24 -3.17 -7.36 7.11
CA THR A 24 -2.25 -6.97 8.18
C THR A 24 -0.80 -7.17 7.73
N GLU A 25 0.13 -6.52 8.43
CA GLU A 25 1.57 -6.74 8.21
C GLU A 25 1.93 -8.22 8.37
N ASP A 26 1.37 -8.90 9.37
CA ASP A 26 1.61 -10.32 9.60
C ASP A 26 1.09 -11.19 8.45
N GLN A 27 -0.12 -10.91 7.94
CA GLN A 27 -0.66 -11.62 6.78
C GLN A 27 0.22 -11.42 5.55
N PHE A 28 0.63 -10.18 5.29
CA PHE A 28 1.50 -9.85 4.16
C PHE A 28 2.85 -10.59 4.26
N LEU A 29 3.51 -10.52 5.42
CA LEU A 29 4.83 -11.12 5.63
C LEU A 29 4.78 -12.65 5.76
N SER A 30 3.65 -13.24 6.17
CA SER A 30 3.46 -14.69 6.19
C SER A 30 3.55 -15.34 4.81
N GLY A 31 3.38 -14.54 3.75
CA GLY A 31 3.61 -14.96 2.37
C GLY A 31 5.08 -15.26 2.05
N LEU A 32 6.04 -14.82 2.86
CA LEU A 32 7.45 -15.10 2.67
C LEU A 32 7.86 -16.42 3.32
N LYS A 33 8.79 -17.14 2.70
CA LYS A 33 9.45 -18.31 3.29
C LYS A 33 10.65 -17.85 4.10
N PRO A 34 10.62 -17.95 5.44
CA PRO A 34 11.73 -17.50 6.29
C PRO A 34 12.94 -18.43 6.16
N ASN A 35 14.06 -18.02 6.74
CA ASN A 35 15.33 -18.77 6.79
C ASN A 35 15.92 -19.09 5.41
N GLY A 36 15.64 -18.25 4.43
CA GLY A 36 16.32 -18.26 3.14
C GLY A 36 17.78 -17.77 3.22
N PRO A 37 18.58 -17.97 2.17
CA PRO A 37 19.91 -17.38 2.08
C PRO A 37 19.81 -15.85 1.98
N LEU A 38 20.84 -15.15 2.45
CA LEU A 38 20.95 -13.70 2.28
C LEU A 38 20.92 -13.39 0.77
N PRO A 39 20.08 -12.44 0.29
CA PRO A 39 19.95 -12.19 -1.13
C PRO A 39 21.28 -11.85 -1.80
N GLU A 40 21.51 -12.45 -2.96
CA GLU A 40 22.68 -12.12 -3.77
C GLU A 40 22.69 -10.62 -4.11
N LYS A 41 23.90 -10.06 -4.22
CA LYS A 41 24.15 -8.66 -4.59
C LYS A 41 23.58 -7.61 -3.62
N LEU A 42 23.12 -7.99 -2.42
CA LEU A 42 22.64 -7.04 -1.40
C LEU A 42 23.65 -5.90 -1.13
N LEU A 43 24.96 -6.19 -1.17
CA LEU A 43 26.02 -5.20 -0.95
C LEU A 43 26.48 -4.45 -2.21
N ALA A 44 25.78 -4.65 -3.32
CA ALA A 44 26.08 -4.06 -4.63
C ALA A 44 24.89 -3.28 -5.22
N THR A 45 23.70 -3.44 -4.66
CA THR A 45 22.47 -2.82 -5.20
C THR A 45 21.69 -2.08 -4.11
N ARG A 46 20.72 -1.28 -4.57
CA ARG A 46 19.93 -0.41 -3.71
C ARG A 46 18.87 -1.19 -2.96
N THR A 47 18.73 -0.85 -1.69
CA THR A 47 17.81 -1.45 -0.75
C THR A 47 16.86 -0.38 -0.23
N VAL A 48 15.61 -0.76 0.04
CA VAL A 48 14.67 0.07 0.78
C VAL A 48 14.25 -0.64 2.05
N VAL A 49 14.10 0.14 3.12
CA VAL A 49 13.68 -0.35 4.43
C VAL A 49 12.21 -0.02 4.65
N LEU A 50 11.43 -1.03 5.00
CA LEU A 50 10.03 -0.94 5.37
C LEU A 50 9.95 -1.15 6.88
N TYR A 51 9.42 -0.15 7.60
CA TYR A 51 9.50 -0.11 9.06
C TYR A 51 8.12 0.04 9.72
N PRO A 52 7.96 -0.48 10.96
CA PRO A 52 6.70 -0.40 11.67
C PRO A 52 6.59 0.95 12.41
N PRO A 53 5.38 1.43 12.70
CA PRO A 53 5.16 2.74 13.32
C PRO A 53 5.84 2.92 14.68
N GLY A 54 6.09 1.82 15.41
CA GLY A 54 6.77 1.84 16.71
C GLY A 54 8.30 1.97 16.66
N LEU A 55 8.90 2.06 15.47
CA LEU A 55 10.34 2.25 15.31
C LEU A 55 10.70 3.73 15.42
N THR A 56 11.58 4.04 16.37
CA THR A 56 11.97 5.42 16.68
C THR A 56 13.02 5.95 15.71
N SER A 57 13.10 7.28 15.56
CA SER A 57 14.15 7.92 14.76
C SER A 57 15.56 7.54 15.19
N LYS A 58 15.79 7.34 16.50
CA LYS A 58 17.08 6.90 17.02
C LYS A 58 17.43 5.50 16.53
N GLU A 59 16.49 4.57 16.59
CA GLU A 59 16.68 3.19 16.09
C GLU A 59 16.92 3.18 14.57
N MET A 60 16.17 3.98 13.81
CA MET A 60 16.40 4.13 12.36
C MET A 60 17.83 4.60 12.04
N HIS A 61 18.36 5.57 12.79
CA HIS A 61 19.75 6.03 12.61
C HIS A 61 20.77 4.94 12.94
N ILE A 62 20.56 4.20 14.02
CA ILE A 62 21.45 3.09 14.42
C ILE A 62 21.48 2.01 13.33
N ILE A 63 20.31 1.65 12.80
CA ILE A 63 20.21 0.66 11.72
C ILE A 63 20.87 1.17 10.45
N GLN A 64 20.57 2.41 10.03
CA GLN A 64 21.18 3.00 8.82
C GLN A 64 22.70 3.04 8.91
N GLN A 65 23.25 3.47 10.04
CA GLN A 65 24.70 3.49 10.24
C GLN A 65 25.29 2.08 10.12
N SER A 66 24.69 1.09 10.77
CA SER A 66 25.16 -0.29 10.69
C SER A 66 25.01 -0.90 9.29
N PHE A 67 23.97 -0.53 8.54
CA PHE A 67 23.80 -0.92 7.14
C PHE A 67 24.92 -0.32 6.27
N ALA A 68 25.24 0.95 6.45
CA ALA A 68 26.37 1.59 5.77
C ALA A 68 27.72 0.93 6.09
N ASP A 69 27.96 0.58 7.36
CA ASP A 69 29.17 -0.13 7.79
C ASP A 69 29.26 -1.53 7.17
N THR A 70 28.11 -2.22 7.05
CA THR A 70 27.99 -3.55 6.43
C THR A 70 28.15 -3.50 4.91
N GLY A 71 27.80 -2.38 4.27
CA GLY A 71 27.77 -2.25 2.82
C GLY A 71 26.38 -2.34 2.19
N ILE A 72 25.31 -2.36 3.00
CA ILE A 72 23.92 -2.36 2.54
C ILE A 72 23.51 -0.93 2.22
N ASP A 73 23.20 -0.66 0.95
CA ASP A 73 22.81 0.67 0.48
C ASP A 73 21.31 0.92 0.67
N ALA A 74 20.90 1.26 1.90
CA ALA A 74 19.53 1.65 2.21
C ALA A 74 19.27 3.10 1.77
N ILE A 75 18.57 3.27 0.64
CA ILE A 75 18.35 4.56 -0.01
C ILE A 75 17.06 5.27 0.40
N GLY A 76 16.24 4.65 1.25
CA GLY A 76 14.92 5.16 1.61
C GLY A 76 14.24 4.29 2.65
N TRP A 77 13.49 4.95 3.51
CA TRP A 77 12.72 4.35 4.60
C TRP A 77 11.25 4.69 4.39
N PHE A 78 10.40 3.68 4.35
CA PHE A 78 8.96 3.87 4.23
C PHE A 78 8.23 3.14 5.36
N ASP A 79 7.21 3.80 5.87
CA ASP A 79 6.30 3.21 6.83
C ASP A 79 5.57 2.01 6.20
N MET A 80 5.45 0.91 6.93
CA MET A 80 4.80 -0.31 6.44
C MET A 80 3.34 -0.06 6.06
N ASP A 81 2.69 0.92 6.68
CA ASP A 81 1.32 1.31 6.31
C ASP A 81 1.23 1.82 4.88
N LEU A 82 2.29 2.36 4.27
CA LEU A 82 2.28 2.81 2.87
C LEU A 82 2.16 1.65 1.89
N VAL A 83 2.74 0.49 2.24
CA VAL A 83 2.64 -0.75 1.45
C VAL A 83 1.22 -1.32 1.55
N LEU A 84 0.63 -1.24 2.73
CA LEU A 84 -0.68 -1.82 3.05
C LEU A 84 -1.85 -0.86 2.82
N ALA A 85 -1.56 0.41 2.49
CA ALA A 85 -2.54 1.48 2.35
C ALA A 85 -3.58 1.24 1.26
N GLY A 86 -3.36 0.32 0.33
CA GLY A 86 -4.30 -0.03 -0.73
C GLY A 86 -3.68 0.04 -2.13
N PRO A 87 -4.45 -0.32 -3.18
CA PRO A 87 -3.91 -0.57 -4.51
C PRO A 87 -3.17 0.62 -5.14
N ASP A 88 -3.69 1.83 -4.95
CA ASP A 88 -3.11 3.03 -5.55
C ASP A 88 -1.81 3.46 -4.87
N ALA A 89 -1.74 3.37 -3.54
CA ALA A 89 -0.53 3.64 -2.76
C ALA A 89 0.56 2.59 -3.06
N ALA A 90 0.21 1.30 -3.01
CA ALA A 90 1.10 0.20 -3.35
C ALA A 90 1.69 0.34 -4.76
N ARG A 91 0.85 0.66 -5.76
CA ARG A 91 1.29 0.89 -7.14
C ARG A 91 2.27 2.06 -7.24
N SER A 92 1.94 3.20 -6.64
CA SER A 92 2.80 4.38 -6.72
C SER A 92 4.13 4.19 -5.99
N LEU A 93 4.13 3.50 -4.85
CA LEU A 93 5.37 3.13 -4.15
C LEU A 93 6.20 2.16 -5.00
N ALA A 94 5.61 1.08 -5.54
CA ALA A 94 6.35 0.14 -6.39
C ALA A 94 6.95 0.83 -7.63
N LEU A 95 6.22 1.76 -8.26
CA LEU A 95 6.74 2.58 -9.37
C LEU A 95 7.90 3.48 -8.91
N TYR A 96 7.81 4.09 -7.73
CA TYR A 96 8.90 4.86 -7.15
C TYR A 96 10.15 4.00 -6.95
N LEU A 97 10.00 2.82 -6.32
CA LEU A 97 11.11 1.89 -6.06
C LEU A 97 11.77 1.41 -7.36
N THR A 98 10.95 1.06 -8.35
CA THR A 98 11.42 0.63 -9.68
C THR A 98 12.22 1.74 -10.36
N ARG A 99 11.73 2.99 -10.38
CA ARG A 99 12.44 4.14 -10.96
C ARG A 99 13.76 4.46 -10.23
N ARG A 100 13.85 4.12 -8.95
CA ARG A 100 15.05 4.27 -8.13
C ARG A 100 16.00 3.08 -8.23
N ASN A 101 15.71 2.09 -9.07
CA ASN A 101 16.47 0.85 -9.23
C ASN A 101 16.69 0.11 -7.91
N VAL A 102 15.65 0.08 -7.07
CA VAL A 102 15.65 -0.73 -5.84
C VAL A 102 15.55 -2.20 -6.24
N VAL A 103 16.42 -3.02 -5.64
CA VAL A 103 16.51 -4.47 -5.91
C VAL A 103 16.13 -5.29 -4.69
N HIS A 104 16.32 -4.75 -3.48
CA HIS A 104 16.06 -5.45 -2.24
C HIS A 104 15.13 -4.66 -1.32
N LEU A 105 14.36 -5.39 -0.53
CA LEU A 105 13.55 -4.88 0.57
C LEU A 105 14.07 -5.45 1.88
N VAL A 106 14.09 -4.62 2.91
CA VAL A 106 14.30 -5.02 4.30
C VAL A 106 13.05 -4.67 5.07
N PHE A 107 12.34 -5.67 5.57
CA PHE A 107 11.24 -5.48 6.52
C PHE A 107 11.80 -5.51 7.93
N VAL A 108 11.63 -4.41 8.65
CA VAL A 108 11.93 -4.32 10.08
C VAL A 108 10.65 -4.62 10.83
N ARG A 109 10.73 -5.49 11.83
CA ARG A 109 9.66 -5.71 12.80
C ARG A 109 10.18 -5.40 14.19
N LYS A 110 9.30 -4.86 15.03
CA LYS A 110 9.57 -4.54 16.42
C LYS A 110 8.42 -5.02 17.27
N SER A 111 8.72 -5.78 18.31
CA SER A 111 7.75 -6.27 19.29
C SER A 111 8.33 -6.15 20.70
N VAL A 112 7.56 -6.56 21.70
CA VAL A 112 8.03 -6.59 23.10
C VAL A 112 9.22 -7.55 23.28
N SER A 113 9.31 -8.60 22.45
CA SER A 113 10.40 -9.59 22.54
C SER A 113 11.66 -9.19 21.78
N GLY A 114 11.63 -8.11 20.99
CA GLY A 114 12.81 -7.63 20.25
C GLY A 114 12.55 -7.16 18.83
N TYR A 115 13.59 -7.30 18.01
CA TYR A 115 13.64 -6.89 16.61
C TYR A 115 13.76 -8.12 15.72
N GLN A 116 13.17 -8.04 14.54
CA GLN A 116 13.33 -9.03 13.49
C GLN A 116 13.51 -8.33 12.14
N PHE A 117 14.46 -8.80 11.35
CA PHE A 117 14.66 -8.36 9.97
C PHE A 117 14.30 -9.48 9.01
N LEU A 118 13.58 -9.14 7.93
CA LEU A 118 13.38 -10.00 6.78
C LEU A 118 13.96 -9.30 5.55
N ILE A 119 14.94 -9.92 4.89
CA ILE A 119 15.63 -9.35 3.73
C ILE A 119 15.34 -10.20 2.50
N THR A 120 14.83 -9.58 1.45
CA THR A 120 14.36 -10.28 0.27
C THR A 120 14.48 -9.43 -1.01
N PRO A 121 14.55 -10.04 -2.20
CA PRO A 121 14.44 -9.29 -3.46
C PRO A 121 13.07 -8.59 -3.60
N PHE A 122 13.06 -7.40 -4.20
CA PHE A 122 11.86 -6.73 -4.68
C PHE A 122 11.47 -7.34 -6.04
N ASN A 123 10.20 -7.72 -6.22
CA ASN A 123 9.74 -8.36 -7.45
C ASN A 123 9.42 -7.36 -8.58
N GLY A 124 9.56 -6.04 -8.37
CA GLY A 124 9.26 -5.01 -9.37
C GLY A 124 7.77 -4.72 -9.57
N LYS A 125 6.88 -5.34 -8.78
CA LYS A 125 5.42 -5.22 -8.91
C LYS A 125 4.82 -4.52 -7.69
N SER A 126 3.54 -4.13 -7.79
CA SER A 126 2.78 -3.58 -6.66
C SER A 126 2.49 -4.57 -5.53
N SER A 127 2.76 -5.87 -5.74
CA SER A 127 2.74 -6.87 -4.67
C SER A 127 4.03 -6.88 -3.85
N PHE A 128 5.10 -6.20 -4.30
CA PHE A 128 6.43 -6.08 -3.70
C PHE A 128 7.25 -7.38 -3.62
N VAL A 129 6.61 -8.49 -3.29
CA VAL A 129 7.18 -9.82 -3.18
C VAL A 129 6.22 -10.82 -3.81
N ASP A 130 6.75 -11.95 -4.29
CA ASP A 130 5.91 -13.05 -4.77
C ASP A 130 5.49 -13.98 -3.61
N PRO A 131 4.30 -14.60 -3.66
CA PRO A 131 3.91 -15.59 -2.66
C PRO A 131 4.89 -16.76 -2.60
N GLY A 132 5.31 -17.14 -1.39
CA GLY A 132 6.30 -18.19 -1.14
C GLY A 132 7.74 -17.79 -1.47
N GLN A 133 8.02 -16.51 -1.72
CA GLN A 133 9.36 -16.00 -2.00
C GLN A 133 10.27 -16.17 -0.76
N SER A 134 11.51 -16.60 -1.01
CA SER A 134 12.51 -16.81 0.03
C SER A 134 12.98 -15.47 0.61
N ALA A 135 12.99 -15.37 1.94
CA ALA A 135 13.53 -14.22 2.67
C ALA A 135 14.56 -14.70 3.70
N TRP A 136 15.69 -14.01 3.76
CA TRP A 136 16.62 -14.18 4.88
C TRP A 136 16.04 -13.53 6.12
N THR A 137 16.14 -14.21 7.25
CA THR A 137 15.52 -13.76 8.50
C THR A 137 16.51 -13.82 9.65
N ALA A 138 16.51 -12.81 10.50
CA ALA A 138 17.22 -12.81 11.77
C ALA A 138 16.42 -12.02 12.81
N GLU A 139 16.51 -12.45 14.06
CA GLU A 139 15.82 -11.82 15.18
C GLU A 139 16.69 -11.82 16.44
N HIS A 140 16.50 -10.80 17.27
CA HIS A 140 17.17 -10.70 18.56
C HIS A 140 16.46 -9.67 19.46
N ALA A 141 16.50 -9.88 20.78
CA ALA A 141 15.95 -8.94 21.76
C ALA A 141 16.66 -7.58 21.75
N ASP A 142 17.98 -7.61 21.65
CA ASP A 142 18.85 -6.45 21.51
C ASP A 142 19.16 -6.12 20.05
N LEU A 143 18.94 -4.86 19.66
CA LEU A 143 19.15 -4.37 18.29
C LEU A 143 20.63 -4.44 17.87
N ALA A 144 21.57 -4.16 18.77
CA ALA A 144 22.99 -4.13 18.43
C ALA A 144 23.51 -5.54 18.11
N GLU A 145 23.07 -6.56 18.85
CA GLU A 145 23.38 -7.96 18.54
C GLU A 145 22.75 -8.43 17.22
N LEU A 146 21.50 -8.03 16.91
CA LEU A 146 20.90 -8.30 15.60
C LEU A 146 21.74 -7.70 14.47
N LEU A 147 22.18 -6.45 14.62
CA LEU A 147 23.00 -5.76 13.62
C LEU A 147 24.39 -6.39 13.46
N LYS A 148 25.01 -6.85 14.55
CA LYS A 148 26.26 -7.64 14.48
C LYS A 148 26.04 -8.94 13.72
N HIS A 149 24.90 -9.61 13.89
CA HIS A 149 24.56 -10.83 13.16
C HIS A 149 24.39 -10.56 11.66
N VAL A 150 23.70 -9.47 11.28
CA VAL A 150 23.59 -9.01 9.88
C VAL A 150 24.98 -8.77 9.29
N TYR A 151 25.82 -8.00 9.98
CA TYR A 151 27.18 -7.69 9.53
C TYR A 151 28.02 -8.95 9.30
N ARG A 152 28.09 -9.85 10.29
CA ARG A 152 28.86 -11.09 10.19
C ARG A 152 28.38 -11.97 9.05
N THR A 153 27.06 -12.11 8.89
CA THR A 153 26.47 -12.92 7.82
C THR A 153 26.83 -12.33 6.46
N ALA A 154 26.63 -11.03 6.26
CA ALA A 154 26.94 -10.36 5.01
C ALA A 154 28.43 -10.40 4.68
N ALA A 155 29.31 -10.11 5.64
CA ALA A 155 30.76 -10.12 5.44
C ALA A 155 31.31 -11.52 5.08
N ASN A 156 30.69 -12.59 5.59
CA ASN A 156 31.10 -13.97 5.31
C ASN A 156 30.52 -14.53 4.01
N THR A 157 29.42 -13.96 3.50
CA THR A 157 28.68 -14.53 2.36
C THR A 157 28.74 -13.68 1.10
N LEU A 158 29.01 -12.37 1.23
CA LEU A 158 28.95 -11.41 0.13
C LEU A 158 30.21 -10.55 0.08
N THR A 159 30.56 -10.08 -1.11
CA THR A 159 31.62 -9.10 -1.31
C THR A 159 31.03 -7.70 -1.34
N ARG A 160 31.55 -6.80 -0.50
CA ARG A 160 31.19 -5.38 -0.54
C ARG A 160 31.62 -4.76 -1.86
N GLN A 161 30.69 -4.12 -2.56
CA GLN A 161 30.95 -3.43 -3.82
C GLN A 161 30.59 -1.95 -3.78
N ASN A 162 29.68 -1.56 -2.87
CA ASN A 162 29.35 -0.15 -2.66
C ASN A 162 30.11 0.44 -1.46
N PHE A 163 30.75 1.58 -1.69
CA PHE A 163 31.50 2.35 -0.68
C PHE A 163 30.91 3.75 -0.43
N LEU A 164 29.93 4.17 -1.24
CA LEU A 164 29.24 5.45 -1.11
C LEU A 164 27.80 5.17 -0.65
N ILE A 165 27.64 4.96 0.65
CA ILE A 165 26.36 4.63 1.27
C ILE A 165 25.99 5.77 2.22
N ASN A 166 24.73 6.20 2.14
CA ASN A 166 24.20 7.21 3.05
C ASN A 166 24.16 6.65 4.49
N THR A 167 24.55 7.45 5.48
CA THR A 167 24.48 7.09 6.90
C THR A 167 23.25 7.66 7.60
N PHE A 168 22.47 8.50 6.92
CA PHE A 168 21.25 9.10 7.43
C PHE A 168 19.99 8.43 6.85
N PRO A 169 19.00 8.05 7.68
CA PRO A 169 17.79 7.40 7.20
C PRO A 169 16.86 8.40 6.49
N GLU A 170 16.68 8.24 5.18
CA GLU A 170 15.77 9.05 4.38
C GLU A 170 14.31 8.58 4.54
N ALA A 171 13.63 9.04 5.60
CA ALA A 171 12.25 8.66 5.92
C ALA A 171 11.15 9.65 5.44
N ASN A 172 11.52 10.85 5.00
CA ASN A 172 10.58 11.90 4.58
C ASN A 172 10.29 11.89 3.07
N LEU A 173 10.28 10.72 2.44
CA LEU A 173 10.07 10.58 1.01
C LEU A 173 8.57 10.61 0.68
N ALA A 174 8.14 11.66 -0.02
CA ALA A 174 6.74 11.81 -0.41
C ALA A 174 6.38 10.87 -1.58
N ILE A 175 5.30 10.10 -1.40
CA ILE A 175 4.68 9.30 -2.45
C ILE A 175 3.33 9.93 -2.76
N ASN A 176 3.08 10.24 -4.03
CA ASN A 176 1.77 10.69 -4.47
C ASN A 176 1.02 9.54 -5.17
N PRO A 177 -0.03 8.95 -4.54
CA PRO A 177 -0.85 7.92 -5.18
C PRO A 177 -1.80 8.47 -6.25
N ILE A 178 -2.11 9.77 -6.22
CA ILE A 178 -3.05 10.41 -7.14
C ILE A 178 -2.29 10.89 -8.39
N VAL A 179 -2.52 10.22 -9.52
CA VAL A 179 -1.90 10.56 -10.81
C VAL A 179 -2.58 11.76 -11.46
N GLY A 180 -3.93 11.81 -11.39
CA GLY A 180 -4.73 12.89 -11.96
C GLY A 180 -4.96 14.04 -10.99
N ARG A 181 -6.10 14.73 -11.14
CA ARG A 181 -6.52 15.79 -10.23
C ARG A 181 -7.20 15.20 -9.00
N ARG A 182 -6.92 15.82 -7.85
CA ARG A 182 -7.64 15.60 -6.59
C ARG A 182 -8.80 16.58 -6.51
N SER A 183 -9.99 16.10 -6.15
CA SER A 183 -11.20 16.89 -6.01
C SER A 183 -11.90 16.57 -4.68
N GLU A 184 -12.21 17.61 -3.91
CA GLU A 184 -12.97 17.53 -2.64
C GLU A 184 -14.48 17.69 -2.89
N PHE A 185 -14.98 16.94 -3.85
CA PHE A 185 -16.39 16.82 -4.20
C PHE A 185 -16.60 15.48 -4.89
N PHE A 186 -17.85 15.03 -5.00
CA PHE A 186 -18.17 13.79 -5.68
C PHE A 186 -18.30 13.97 -7.21
N ALA A 187 -17.90 12.96 -7.97
CA ALA A 187 -18.04 12.98 -9.43
C ALA A 187 -19.53 12.98 -9.82
N ILE A 188 -19.99 14.08 -10.42
CA ILE A 188 -21.38 14.23 -10.90
C ILE A 188 -21.69 13.23 -12.03
N ASP A 189 -20.67 12.88 -12.81
CA ASP A 189 -20.80 11.98 -13.97
C ASP A 189 -21.21 10.55 -13.58
N LEU A 190 -21.02 10.15 -12.31
CA LEU A 190 -21.51 8.88 -11.75
C LEU A 190 -23.04 8.71 -11.84
N LYS A 191 -23.78 9.79 -12.12
CA LYS A 191 -25.22 9.73 -12.43
C LYS A 191 -25.51 8.96 -13.73
N VAL A 192 -24.56 8.97 -14.66
CA VAL A 192 -24.71 8.42 -16.01
C VAL A 192 -23.73 7.26 -16.22
N ASP A 193 -22.49 7.44 -15.78
CA ASP A 193 -21.39 6.51 -15.99
C ASP A 193 -21.40 5.37 -14.98
N GLN A 194 -20.97 4.19 -15.44
CA GLN A 194 -21.00 2.99 -14.64
C GLN A 194 -19.79 2.92 -13.68
N LEU A 195 -20.09 2.65 -12.41
CA LEU A 195 -19.10 2.42 -11.35
C LEU A 195 -18.71 0.95 -11.25
N ALA A 196 -17.41 0.65 -11.34
CA ALA A 196 -16.85 -0.63 -10.92
C ALA A 196 -16.66 -0.64 -9.40
N VAL A 197 -17.20 -1.65 -8.74
CA VAL A 197 -17.01 -1.90 -7.31
C VAL A 197 -16.28 -3.24 -7.17
N PRO A 198 -14.95 -3.24 -6.98
CA PRO A 198 -14.22 -4.49 -6.84
C PRO A 198 -14.56 -5.18 -5.53
N LYS A 199 -14.85 -6.47 -5.62
CA LYS A 199 -14.99 -7.38 -4.48
C LYS A 199 -13.69 -7.47 -3.68
N PHE A 200 -13.81 -7.78 -2.40
CA PHE A 200 -12.70 -8.07 -1.50
C PHE A 200 -12.13 -9.47 -1.76
N GLY A 201 -12.97 -10.41 -2.23
CA GLY A 201 -12.58 -11.81 -2.44
C GLY A 201 -12.78 -12.70 -1.21
N ASP A 202 -13.54 -12.19 -0.22
CA ASP A 202 -14.02 -12.92 0.95
C ASP A 202 -15.56 -12.95 0.88
N GLU A 203 -16.17 -14.13 1.05
CA GLU A 203 -17.61 -14.33 0.81
C GLU A 203 -18.48 -13.48 1.74
N GLU A 204 -18.11 -13.36 3.02
CA GLU A 204 -18.87 -12.58 4.01
C GLU A 204 -18.74 -11.08 3.75
N ALA A 205 -17.52 -10.60 3.50
CA ALA A 205 -17.26 -9.21 3.17
C ALA A 205 -17.93 -8.80 1.84
N ASP A 206 -17.93 -9.68 0.84
CA ASP A 206 -18.55 -9.45 -0.46
C ASP A 206 -20.09 -9.41 -0.36
N ALA A 207 -20.69 -10.26 0.49
CA ALA A 207 -22.12 -10.21 0.77
C ALA A 207 -22.50 -8.89 1.46
N ARG A 208 -21.73 -8.47 2.47
CA ARG A 208 -21.93 -7.18 3.15
C ARG A 208 -21.73 -5.98 2.22
N LEU A 209 -20.74 -6.05 1.32
CA LEU A 209 -20.49 -5.03 0.30
C LEU A 209 -21.70 -4.89 -0.64
N ALA A 210 -22.27 -6.00 -1.08
CA ALA A 210 -23.47 -6.01 -1.92
C ALA A 210 -24.68 -5.39 -1.21
N GLU A 211 -24.87 -5.69 0.07
CA GLU A 211 -25.92 -5.11 0.89
C GLU A 211 -25.78 -3.58 1.00
N LEU A 212 -24.58 -3.08 1.32
CA LEU A 212 -24.33 -1.63 1.41
C LEU A 212 -24.58 -0.93 0.08
N PHE A 213 -24.09 -1.50 -1.03
CA PHE A 213 -24.27 -0.94 -2.37
C PHE A 213 -25.71 -1.03 -2.89
N SER A 214 -26.62 -1.78 -2.26
CA SER A 214 -28.05 -1.68 -2.57
C SER A 214 -28.62 -0.28 -2.33
N ASN A 215 -27.97 0.51 -1.46
CA ASN A 215 -28.31 1.91 -1.19
C ASN A 215 -27.70 2.91 -2.18
N TYR A 216 -26.83 2.45 -3.10
CA TYR A 216 -26.23 3.30 -4.12
C TYR A 216 -27.25 3.61 -5.23
N PRO A 217 -27.52 4.89 -5.54
CA PRO A 217 -28.67 5.27 -6.38
C PRO A 217 -28.43 5.16 -7.89
N PHE A 218 -27.21 4.86 -8.35
CA PHE A 218 -26.84 4.85 -9.77
C PHE A 218 -26.31 3.50 -10.25
N LYS A 219 -25.95 3.42 -11.53
CA LYS A 219 -25.46 2.19 -12.16
C LYS A 219 -24.10 1.80 -11.58
N TYR A 220 -24.04 0.62 -10.97
CA TYR A 220 -22.80 0.01 -10.51
C TYR A 220 -22.76 -1.48 -10.89
N GLN A 221 -21.58 -2.07 -10.80
CA GLN A 221 -21.43 -3.52 -10.86
C GLN A 221 -20.34 -3.98 -9.89
N LEU A 222 -20.66 -5.02 -9.13
CA LEU A 222 -19.66 -5.76 -8.36
C LEU A 222 -18.76 -6.52 -9.33
N THR A 223 -17.47 -6.22 -9.29
CA THR A 223 -16.47 -6.80 -10.20
C THR A 223 -15.59 -7.80 -9.47
N GLU A 224 -15.09 -8.79 -10.21
CA GLU A 224 -14.19 -9.79 -9.66
C GLU A 224 -12.93 -9.15 -9.07
N PRO A 225 -12.42 -9.71 -7.95
CA PRO A 225 -11.26 -9.15 -7.28
C PRO A 225 -10.05 -9.13 -8.20
N GLY A 226 -9.37 -7.99 -8.23
CA GLY A 226 -8.07 -7.84 -8.84
C GLY A 226 -8.04 -7.43 -10.30
N LEU A 227 -9.16 -7.35 -11.00
CA LEU A 227 -9.20 -6.86 -12.39
C LEU A 227 -8.41 -5.54 -12.53
N SER A 228 -7.53 -5.50 -13.54
CA SER A 228 -6.74 -4.32 -13.83
C SER A 228 -7.63 -3.17 -14.33
N GLU A 229 -7.18 -1.93 -14.13
CA GLU A 229 -7.89 -0.74 -14.61
C GLU A 229 -8.09 -0.78 -16.13
N ARG A 230 -7.15 -1.37 -16.88
CA ARG A 230 -7.28 -1.60 -18.32
C ARG A 230 -8.40 -2.58 -18.66
N GLU A 231 -8.53 -3.68 -17.92
CA GLU A 231 -9.60 -4.67 -18.13
C GLU A 231 -10.96 -4.09 -17.77
N LEU A 232 -11.06 -3.35 -16.66
CA LEU A 232 -12.29 -2.65 -16.29
C LEU A 232 -12.72 -1.66 -17.37
N ARG A 233 -11.77 -0.88 -17.91
CA ARG A 233 -12.06 0.02 -19.04
C ARG A 233 -12.58 -0.72 -20.26
N SER A 234 -11.98 -1.87 -20.61
CA SER A 234 -12.45 -2.69 -21.74
C SER A 234 -13.87 -3.25 -21.55
N LYS A 235 -14.33 -3.35 -20.30
CA LYS A 235 -15.69 -3.74 -19.93
C LYS A 235 -16.67 -2.56 -19.84
N GLY A 236 -16.23 -1.34 -20.17
CA GLY A 236 -17.08 -0.14 -20.20
C GLY A 236 -17.14 0.65 -18.89
N PHE A 237 -16.37 0.29 -17.86
CA PHE A 237 -16.30 1.07 -16.63
C PHE A 237 -15.44 2.32 -16.83
N LEU A 238 -15.95 3.46 -16.36
CA LEU A 238 -15.22 4.73 -16.34
C LEU A 238 -14.73 5.10 -14.94
N TYR A 239 -15.43 4.62 -13.90
CA TYR A 239 -15.08 4.86 -12.52
C TYR A 239 -14.84 3.56 -11.77
N ILE A 240 -14.00 3.64 -10.74
CA ILE A 240 -13.74 2.56 -9.80
C ILE A 240 -13.80 3.08 -8.37
N LEU A 241 -14.45 2.31 -7.48
CA LEU A 241 -14.36 2.53 -6.04
C LEU A 241 -12.98 2.05 -5.54
N ARG A 242 -12.31 2.90 -4.77
CA ARG A 242 -11.05 2.60 -4.10
C ARG A 242 -11.14 2.99 -2.65
N PHE A 243 -10.19 2.51 -1.85
CA PHE A 243 -10.00 2.95 -0.48
C PHE A 243 -8.53 3.18 -0.17
N VAL A 244 -8.29 3.92 0.90
CA VAL A 244 -7.03 3.91 1.66
C VAL A 244 -7.28 3.27 3.02
N HIS A 245 -6.44 2.32 3.42
CA HIS A 245 -6.45 1.69 4.75
C HIS A 245 -5.09 1.83 5.42
N ALA A 246 -4.92 2.87 6.23
CA ALA A 246 -3.68 3.19 6.93
C ALA A 246 -4.00 3.99 8.20
N ARG A 247 -2.98 4.27 9.03
CA ARG A 247 -3.15 5.25 10.11
C ARG A 247 -3.68 6.57 9.57
N GLY A 248 -4.58 7.22 10.31
CA GLY A 248 -5.26 8.44 9.88
C GLY A 248 -4.30 9.53 9.36
N SER A 249 -3.15 9.70 9.99
CA SER A 249 -2.09 10.62 9.56
C SER A 249 -1.53 10.29 8.16
N ILE A 250 -1.20 9.01 7.91
CA ILE A 250 -0.72 8.51 6.62
C ILE A 250 -1.81 8.55 5.56
N ALA A 251 -3.04 8.15 5.90
CA ALA A 251 -4.17 8.16 4.97
C ALA A 251 -4.47 9.58 4.46
N ARG A 252 -4.45 10.58 5.35
CA ARG A 252 -4.60 12.00 4.98
C ARG A 252 -3.46 12.49 4.10
N GLN A 253 -2.22 12.14 4.43
CA GLN A 253 -1.04 12.48 3.61
C GLN A 253 -1.17 11.90 2.19
N LEU A 254 -1.50 10.61 2.07
CA LEU A 254 -1.68 9.92 0.78
C LEU A 254 -2.78 10.56 -0.06
N LEU A 255 -3.88 10.96 0.57
CA LEU A 255 -5.00 11.60 -0.12
C LEU A 255 -4.83 13.11 -0.27
N GLY A 256 -3.67 13.67 0.08
CA GLY A 256 -3.34 15.08 -0.12
C GLY A 256 -4.18 16.05 0.73
N TYR A 257 -4.70 15.60 1.87
CA TYR A 257 -5.25 16.51 2.88
C TYR A 257 -4.12 17.20 3.63
N ASP A 258 -4.37 18.42 4.11
CA ASP A 258 -3.49 19.09 5.05
C ASP A 258 -3.42 18.25 6.33
N ALA A 259 -2.36 17.44 6.41
CA ALA A 259 -1.94 16.78 7.62
C ALA A 259 -1.09 17.79 8.38
N HIS A 260 -1.70 18.57 9.26
CA HIS A 260 -0.92 19.24 10.30
C HIS A 260 -0.17 18.15 11.06
N LYS A 261 1.15 18.10 10.86
CA LYS A 261 2.02 17.13 11.53
C LYS A 261 1.81 17.29 13.05
N GLY A 262 1.22 16.29 13.69
CA GLY A 262 1.03 16.25 15.14
C GLY A 262 -0.39 16.48 15.67
N ALA A 263 -1.42 16.51 14.82
CA ALA A 263 -2.79 16.40 15.34
C ALA A 263 -2.99 15.00 15.98
N ALA A 264 -3.41 14.95 17.25
CA ALA A 264 -3.64 13.71 17.97
C ALA A 264 -4.92 12.99 17.52
N GLU A 265 -5.91 13.76 17.06
CA GLU A 265 -7.20 13.27 16.59
C GLU A 265 -7.64 14.04 15.35
N PHE A 266 -8.51 13.41 14.56
CA PHE A 266 -9.17 14.02 13.43
C PHE A 266 -10.67 13.85 13.52
N THR A 267 -11.40 14.87 13.12
CA THR A 267 -12.86 14.82 13.01
C THR A 267 -13.28 14.17 11.69
N SER A 268 -14.12 13.15 11.80
CA SER A 268 -14.76 12.45 10.69
C SER A 268 -16.28 12.67 10.74
N VAL A 269 -16.90 12.79 9.57
CA VAL A 269 -18.35 12.79 9.41
C VAL A 269 -18.78 11.34 9.24
N ALA A 270 -19.47 10.81 10.25
CA ALA A 270 -20.10 9.51 10.19
C ALA A 270 -21.62 9.66 10.04
N PHE A 271 -22.31 8.55 9.80
CA PHE A 271 -23.77 8.54 9.68
C PHE A 271 -24.37 7.46 10.58
N ASP A 272 -25.33 7.87 11.41
CA ASP A 272 -26.25 6.96 12.10
C ASP A 272 -27.54 6.88 11.29
N GLY A 273 -27.72 5.77 10.57
CA GLY A 273 -28.68 5.69 9.47
C GLY A 273 -28.36 6.75 8.41
N THR A 274 -29.23 7.75 8.25
CA THR A 274 -29.06 8.87 7.30
C THR A 274 -28.65 10.18 7.94
N GLU A 275 -28.57 10.24 9.27
CA GLU A 275 -28.26 11.49 9.98
C GLU A 275 -26.74 11.65 10.14
N PRO A 276 -26.16 12.80 9.72
CA PRO A 276 -24.74 13.03 9.89
C PRO A 276 -24.39 13.27 11.35
N ILE A 277 -23.43 12.51 11.86
CA ILE A 277 -22.85 12.66 13.18
C ILE A 277 -21.36 12.95 13.08
N THR A 278 -20.81 13.56 14.12
CA THR A 278 -19.39 13.86 14.22
C THR A 278 -18.70 12.81 15.07
N LYS A 279 -17.66 12.17 14.52
CA LYS A 279 -16.84 11.17 15.22
C LYS A 279 -15.38 11.64 15.25
N ASN A 280 -14.76 11.62 16.41
CA ASN A 280 -13.32 11.86 16.52
C ASN A 280 -12.57 10.53 16.42
N LEU A 281 -11.52 10.52 15.60
CA LEU A 281 -10.67 9.35 15.37
C LEU A 281 -9.23 9.69 15.74
N PRO A 282 -8.55 8.86 16.54
CA PRO A 282 -7.13 9.02 16.81
C PRO A 282 -6.29 9.00 15.53
N ALA A 283 -5.27 9.84 15.47
CA ALA A 283 -4.43 9.98 14.28
C ALA A 283 -3.55 8.75 13.98
N ASP A 284 -3.23 7.99 15.03
CA ASP A 284 -2.44 6.76 14.97
C ASP A 284 -3.30 5.50 14.85
N GLU A 285 -4.62 5.63 14.79
CA GLU A 285 -5.51 4.50 14.53
C GLU A 285 -5.67 4.27 13.03
N LYS A 286 -5.75 2.99 12.63
CA LYS A 286 -5.99 2.61 11.23
C LYS A 286 -7.43 2.90 10.86
N VAL A 287 -7.60 3.55 9.71
CA VAL A 287 -8.92 3.95 9.18
C VAL A 287 -9.04 3.58 7.72
N PHE A 288 -10.26 3.32 7.29
CA PHE A 288 -10.67 3.21 5.91
C PHE A 288 -11.22 4.55 5.42
N LYS A 289 -10.75 5.02 4.27
CA LYS A 289 -11.32 6.16 3.55
C LYS A 289 -11.59 5.76 2.10
N PHE A 290 -12.85 5.74 1.71
CA PHE A 290 -13.26 5.43 0.34
C PHE A 290 -13.22 6.67 -0.55
N TYR A 291 -13.03 6.44 -1.85
CA TYR A 291 -13.07 7.47 -2.88
C TYR A 291 -13.41 6.88 -4.24
N PHE A 292 -13.95 7.71 -5.13
CA PHE A 292 -14.11 7.35 -6.52
C PHE A 292 -12.90 7.80 -7.33
N LYS A 293 -12.45 6.94 -8.24
CA LYS A 293 -11.38 7.26 -9.18
C LYS A 293 -11.89 7.11 -10.60
N HIS A 294 -11.65 8.12 -11.43
CA HIS A 294 -11.85 8.02 -12.87
C HIS A 294 -10.68 7.24 -13.49
N ILE A 295 -10.99 6.15 -14.17
CA ILE A 295 -10.02 5.15 -14.63
C ILE A 295 -9.06 5.73 -15.67
N GLU A 296 -9.56 6.53 -16.61
CA GLU A 296 -8.75 7.05 -17.71
C GLU A 296 -7.84 8.20 -17.30
N SER A 297 -8.38 9.20 -16.59
CA SER A 297 -7.60 10.39 -16.21
C SER A 297 -6.83 10.21 -14.90
N GLY A 298 -7.17 9.20 -14.10
CA GLY A 298 -6.64 9.04 -12.75
C GLY A 298 -7.12 10.12 -11.77
N ASN A 299 -8.16 10.90 -12.11
CA ASN A 299 -8.75 11.86 -11.20
C ASN A 299 -9.40 11.15 -10.02
N VAL A 300 -9.27 11.73 -8.84
CA VAL A 300 -9.78 11.19 -7.58
C VAL A 300 -10.76 12.17 -6.95
N PHE A 301 -11.91 11.65 -6.55
CA PHE A 301 -13.04 12.37 -5.97
C PHE A 301 -13.26 11.86 -4.55
N LEU A 302 -12.89 12.71 -3.59
CA LEU A 302 -12.84 12.34 -2.17
C LEU A 302 -14.15 12.61 -1.42
N GLY A 303 -15.04 13.41 -2.00
CA GLY A 303 -16.17 14.02 -1.29
C GLY A 303 -15.76 15.29 -0.53
N THR A 304 -16.75 16.04 -0.09
CA THR A 304 -16.57 17.36 0.57
C THR A 304 -16.13 17.28 2.04
N LYS A 305 -16.21 16.10 2.66
CA LYS A 305 -15.89 15.87 4.07
C LYS A 305 -14.98 14.67 4.24
N TRP A 306 -14.20 14.67 5.32
CA TRP A 306 -13.51 13.48 5.78
C TRP A 306 -14.55 12.56 6.44
N ASP A 307 -14.81 11.39 5.85
CA ASP A 307 -15.87 10.44 6.19
C ASP A 307 -15.29 9.04 6.51
N ALA A 308 -14.02 9.01 6.93
CA ALA A 308 -13.31 7.78 7.26
C ALA A 308 -13.84 7.13 8.55
N ASP A 309 -13.62 5.83 8.70
CA ASP A 309 -13.93 5.10 9.94
C ASP A 309 -12.92 3.96 10.15
N THR A 310 -12.86 3.39 11.34
CA THR A 310 -11.97 2.27 11.68
C THR A 310 -12.46 0.96 11.11
N SER A 311 -13.79 0.83 10.90
CA SER A 311 -14.40 -0.28 10.18
C SER A 311 -14.63 0.05 8.71
N TRP A 312 -14.33 -0.89 7.81
CA TRP A 312 -14.49 -0.69 6.37
C TRP A 312 -15.96 -0.50 5.96
N ASP A 313 -16.88 -1.21 6.61
CA ASP A 313 -18.31 -1.18 6.29
C ASP A 313 -18.95 0.14 6.72
N GLN A 314 -18.61 0.62 7.92
CA GLN A 314 -19.00 1.95 8.39
C GLN A 314 -18.38 3.07 7.55
N ALA A 315 -17.10 2.98 7.20
CA ALA A 315 -16.45 3.96 6.34
C ALA A 315 -17.10 4.02 4.94
N LEU A 316 -17.46 2.87 4.38
CA LEU A 316 -18.17 2.80 3.11
C LEU A 316 -19.59 3.38 3.25
N TRP A 317 -20.31 3.03 4.32
CA TRP A 317 -21.64 3.58 4.61
C TRP A 317 -21.58 5.11 4.68
N ASN A 318 -20.64 5.66 5.44
CA ASN A 318 -20.43 7.10 5.56
C ASN A 318 -20.20 7.73 4.18
N HIS A 319 -19.37 7.10 3.34
CA HIS A 319 -19.08 7.56 1.99
C HIS A 319 -20.32 7.60 1.08
N LEU A 320 -21.14 6.54 1.12
CA LEU A 320 -22.37 6.44 0.34
C LEU A 320 -23.43 7.45 0.82
N MET A 321 -23.58 7.64 2.13
CA MET A 321 -24.51 8.62 2.68
C MET A 321 -24.06 10.06 2.40
N ALA A 322 -22.76 10.36 2.53
CA ALA A 322 -22.21 11.65 2.14
C ALA A 322 -22.44 11.94 0.65
N PHE A 323 -22.28 10.93 -0.21
CA PHE A 323 -22.57 11.03 -1.65
C PHE A 323 -24.05 11.35 -1.92
N LYS A 324 -24.98 10.64 -1.27
CA LYS A 324 -26.42 10.91 -1.39
C LYS A 324 -26.78 12.32 -0.91
N ALA A 325 -26.26 12.72 0.26
CA ALA A 325 -26.51 14.03 0.84
C ALA A 325 -26.00 15.18 -0.05
N GLU A 326 -24.80 15.06 -0.62
CA GLU A 326 -24.22 16.07 -1.51
C GLU A 326 -25.03 16.21 -2.81
N LEU A 327 -25.50 15.08 -3.36
CA LEU A 327 -26.31 15.06 -4.56
C LEU A 327 -27.81 15.33 -4.32
N LYS A 328 -28.21 15.56 -3.06
CA LYS A 328 -29.59 15.80 -2.63
C LYS A 328 -30.54 14.67 -3.05
N LEU A 329 -30.09 13.43 -2.84
CA LEU A 329 -30.84 12.21 -3.14
C LEU A 329 -31.47 11.69 -1.84
N ASN A 330 -32.77 11.43 -1.87
CA ASN A 330 -33.51 10.87 -0.73
C ASN A 330 -33.17 9.39 -0.51
#